data_AF-X0WSQ8-F1
#
_entry.id   AF-X0WSQ8-F1
#
_cell.length_a   1.000
_cell.length_b   1.000
_cell.length_c   1.000
_cell.angle_alpha   90.00
_cell.angle_beta   90.00
_cell.angle_gamma   90.00
#
_symmetry.space_group_name_H-M   'P 1'
#
loop_
_entity.id
_entity.type
_entity.pdbx_description
1 polymer ?
#
loop_
_entity_poly.entity_id
_entity_poly.type
_entity_poly.pdbx_seq_one_letter_code
_entity_poly.pdbx_strand_id
1 'polypeptide(L)'
;FHDYIKSQTKKMNNDIVILENGRKNKGFEIYGVSKDYFNGHVQLYGSIKEKSLNHLIKTYSKWRIILWRIPTTQNGVYSMSLALEKGFNIVGYDVGFNSMKSKLFDSVILAYYPKGGSNAFEVNFLEENKPLFNKIREIFFSRVN
;
A
#
# COMPACT_ATOMS: atom_id res chain seq x y z
N PHE A 1 18.45 -23.88 25.38
CA PHE A 1 17.69 -22.72 24.89
C PHE A 1 17.04 -23.01 23.52
N HIS A 2 17.81 -23.38 22.50
CA HIS A 2 17.31 -23.82 21.20
C HIS A 2 16.21 -24.91 21.30
N ASP A 3 16.44 -25.95 22.11
CA ASP A 3 15.48 -27.06 22.23
C ASP A 3 14.21 -26.68 23.01
N TYR A 4 14.31 -25.69 23.91
CA TYR A 4 13.18 -25.13 24.62
C TYR A 4 12.26 -24.37 23.66
N ILE A 5 12.81 -23.50 22.80
CA ILE A 5 12.04 -22.78 21.76
C ILE A 5 11.39 -23.78 20.79
N LYS A 6 12.13 -24.79 20.35
CA LYS A 6 11.64 -25.83 19.44
C LYS A 6 10.49 -26.66 20.04
N SER A 7 10.46 -26.83 21.36
CA SER A 7 9.38 -27.51 22.09
C SER A 7 8.11 -26.68 22.26
N GLN A 8 8.23 -25.34 22.23
CA GLN A 8 7.12 -24.40 22.38
C GLN A 8 6.52 -23.98 21.04
N THR A 9 7.28 -24.10 19.94
CA THR A 9 6.77 -23.85 18.59
C THR A 9 5.89 -25.01 18.13
N LYS A 10 4.56 -24.80 18.09
CA LYS A 10 3.64 -25.66 17.34
C LYS A 10 4.21 -25.84 15.93
N LYS A 11 4.52 -27.08 15.53
CA LYS A 11 4.76 -27.39 14.12
C LYS A 11 3.56 -26.86 13.34
N MET A 12 3.78 -25.93 12.41
CA MET A 12 2.77 -25.53 11.44
C MET A 12 2.29 -26.81 10.76
N ASN A 13 1.07 -27.24 11.08
CA ASN A 13 0.43 -28.33 10.35
C ASN A 13 0.31 -27.86 8.92
N ASN A 14 0.90 -28.60 7.98
CA ASN A 14 0.82 -28.44 6.53
C ASN A 14 -0.23 -27.41 6.11
N ASP A 15 0.23 -26.23 5.68
CA ASP A 15 -0.65 -25.24 5.06
C ASP A 15 -1.22 -25.88 3.79
N ILE A 16 -2.46 -26.38 3.88
CA ILE A 16 -3.21 -26.79 2.70
C ILE A 16 -3.60 -25.49 2.00
N VAL A 17 -2.85 -25.11 0.96
CA VAL A 17 -3.23 -24.03 0.07
C VAL A 17 -4.39 -24.52 -0.79
N ILE A 18 -5.62 -24.33 -0.31
CA ILE A 18 -6.82 -24.59 -1.10
C ILE A 18 -7.01 -23.41 -2.04
N LEU A 19 -6.55 -23.56 -3.28
CA LEU A 19 -6.91 -22.65 -4.37
C LEU A 19 -8.34 -22.98 -4.80
N GLU A 20 -9.33 -22.45 -4.07
CA GLU A 20 -10.69 -22.44 -4.59
C GLU A 20 -10.75 -21.49 -5.78
N ASN A 21 -11.32 -21.97 -6.90
CA ASN A 21 -11.80 -21.09 -7.96
C ASN A 21 -12.92 -20.22 -7.36
N GLY A 22 -12.53 -19.09 -6.79
CA GLY A 22 -13.42 -18.18 -6.10
C GLY A 22 -14.55 -17.77 -7.05
N ARG A 23 -15.80 -18.00 -6.64
CA ARG A 23 -16.93 -17.32 -7.27
C ARG A 23 -16.64 -15.82 -7.23
N LYS A 24 -16.84 -15.11 -8.36
CA LYS A 24 -16.71 -13.65 -8.44
C LYS A 24 -17.66 -13.01 -7.41
N ASN A 25 -17.18 -12.81 -6.20
CA ASN A 25 -17.92 -12.10 -5.17
C ASN A 25 -17.93 -10.64 -5.60
N LYS A 26 -19.10 -10.07 -5.87
CA LYS A 26 -19.22 -8.67 -6.34
C LYS A 26 -18.78 -7.64 -5.29
N GLY A 27 -18.45 -8.10 -4.08
CA GLY A 27 -17.90 -7.32 -2.98
C GLY A 27 -18.86 -6.23 -2.48
N PHE A 28 -18.86 -6.03 -1.17
CA PHE A 28 -19.47 -4.82 -0.61
C PHE A 28 -18.41 -3.72 -0.62
N GLU A 29 -18.81 -2.52 -1.03
CA GLU A 29 -17.94 -1.34 -1.04
C GLU A 29 -18.07 -0.65 0.31
N ILE A 30 -16.97 -0.58 1.04
CA ILE A 30 -16.87 0.11 2.33
C ILE A 30 -15.47 0.70 2.36
N TYR A 31 -15.39 2.03 2.26
CA TYR A 31 -14.10 2.72 2.28
C TYR A 31 -14.13 4.06 3.00
N GLY A 32 -12.96 4.44 3.50
CA GLY A 32 -12.70 5.75 4.08
C GLY A 32 -11.57 6.46 3.34
N VAL A 33 -11.54 7.79 3.45
CA VAL A 33 -10.48 8.63 2.88
C VAL A 33 -9.98 9.59 3.96
N SER A 34 -8.66 9.62 4.15
CA SER A 34 -7.95 10.59 4.99
C SER A 34 -6.90 11.33 4.16
N LYS A 35 -6.59 12.56 4.54
CA LYS A 35 -5.69 13.46 3.81
C LYS A 35 -4.63 13.98 4.74
N ASP A 36 -3.37 13.80 4.35
CA ASP A 36 -2.21 14.42 4.99
C ASP A 36 -1.64 15.47 4.03
N TYR A 37 -2.05 16.71 4.26
CA TYR A 37 -1.67 17.85 3.41
C TYR A 37 -0.17 18.15 3.48
N PHE A 38 0.47 17.89 4.63
CA PHE A 38 1.88 18.20 4.83
C PHE A 38 2.77 17.29 3.97
N ASN A 39 2.49 15.99 3.99
CA ASN A 39 3.22 15.03 3.18
C ASN A 39 2.68 14.92 1.74
N GLY A 40 1.53 15.54 1.45
CA GLY A 40 0.85 15.43 0.17
C GLY A 40 0.32 14.02 -0.09
N HIS A 41 -0.11 13.32 0.96
CA HIS A 41 -0.60 11.94 0.88
C HIS A 41 -2.13 11.86 1.05
N VAL A 42 -2.76 11.02 0.24
CA VAL A 42 -4.13 10.56 0.46
C VAL A 42 -4.09 9.13 0.95
N GLN A 43 -4.79 8.83 2.03
CA GLN A 43 -4.90 7.48 2.59
C GLN A 43 -6.31 6.96 2.35
N LEU A 44 -6.42 5.90 1.56
CA LEU A 44 -7.63 5.13 1.31
C LEU A 44 -7.63 3.90 2.22
N TYR A 45 -8.81 3.51 2.68
CA TYR A 45 -8.99 2.36 3.57
C TYR A 45 -10.14 1.50 3.11
N GLY A 46 -10.04 0.18 3.27
CA GLY A 46 -11.14 -0.75 3.01
C GLY A 46 -11.21 -1.23 1.56
N SER A 47 -12.39 -1.69 1.14
CA SER A 47 -12.63 -2.29 -0.18
C SER A 47 -13.38 -1.31 -1.08
N ILE A 48 -12.77 -0.97 -2.22
CA ILE A 48 -13.24 0.03 -3.18
C ILE A 48 -13.54 -0.68 -4.52
N LYS A 49 -14.63 -0.30 -5.18
CA LYS A 49 -14.99 -0.80 -6.51
C LYS A 49 -14.33 0.02 -7.61
N GLU A 50 -14.20 -0.55 -8.80
CA GLU A 50 -13.51 0.08 -9.93
C GLU A 50 -14.01 1.49 -10.25
N LYS A 51 -15.33 1.70 -10.32
CA LYS A 51 -15.90 3.02 -10.64
C LYS A 51 -15.46 4.08 -9.64
N SER A 52 -15.52 3.76 -8.35
CA SER A 52 -15.11 4.66 -7.27
C SER A 52 -13.61 4.87 -7.25
N LEU A 53 -12.82 3.81 -7.47
CA LEU A 53 -11.36 3.92 -7.54
C LEU A 53 -10.92 4.84 -8.69
N ASN A 54 -11.49 4.67 -9.89
CA ASN A 54 -11.21 5.54 -11.03
C ASN A 54 -11.55 7.00 -10.72
N HIS A 55 -12.68 7.24 -10.03
CA HIS A 55 -13.04 8.58 -9.57
C HIS A 55 -12.03 9.13 -8.56
N LEU A 56 -11.62 8.34 -7.56
CA LEU A 56 -10.67 8.75 -6.52
C LEU A 56 -9.29 9.07 -7.11
N ILE A 57 -8.77 8.23 -8.02
CA ILE A 57 -7.51 8.48 -8.71
C ILE A 57 -7.58 9.80 -9.49
N LYS A 58 -8.68 10.06 -10.20
CA LYS A 58 -8.88 11.33 -10.92
C LYS A 58 -8.95 12.52 -9.97
N THR A 59 -9.74 12.41 -8.90
CA THR A 59 -9.93 13.46 -7.89
C THR A 59 -8.63 13.81 -7.17
N TYR A 60 -7.78 12.81 -6.91
CA TYR A 60 -6.50 12.98 -6.21
C TYR A 60 -5.29 12.98 -7.14
N SER A 61 -5.49 13.20 -8.44
CA SER A 61 -4.41 13.25 -9.45
C SER A 61 -3.31 14.28 -9.17
N LYS A 62 -3.61 15.34 -8.41
CA LYS A 62 -2.63 16.38 -8.02
C LYS A 62 -1.83 16.02 -6.77
N TRP A 63 -2.20 14.97 -6.05
CA TRP A 63 -1.53 14.55 -4.82
C TRP A 63 -0.22 13.81 -5.13
N ARG A 64 0.70 13.79 -4.16
CA ARG A 64 2.01 13.16 -4.31
C ARG A 64 1.90 11.63 -4.29
N ILE A 65 1.17 11.10 -3.32
CA ILE A 65 0.99 9.66 -3.12
C ILE A 65 -0.46 9.39 -2.73
N ILE A 66 -1.05 8.35 -3.32
CA ILE A 66 -2.30 7.74 -2.86
C ILE A 66 -1.91 6.40 -2.23
N LEU A 67 -1.96 6.33 -0.91
CA LEU A 67 -1.79 5.10 -0.14
C LEU A 67 -3.14 4.43 0.04
N TRP A 68 -3.19 3.12 -0.10
CA TRP A 68 -4.40 2.34 0.09
C TRP A 68 -4.11 1.13 0.97
N ARG A 69 -4.71 1.10 2.16
CA ARG A 69 -4.70 -0.07 3.04
C ARG A 69 -5.91 -0.94 2.75
N ILE A 70 -5.67 -2.12 2.19
CA ILE A 70 -6.71 -3.08 1.79
C ILE A 70 -6.70 -4.25 2.77
N PRO A 71 -7.80 -4.49 3.51
CA PRO A 71 -7.89 -5.64 4.41
C PRO A 71 -7.75 -6.97 3.65
N THR A 72 -7.08 -7.97 4.22
CA THR A 72 -6.89 -9.31 3.62
C THR A 72 -8.16 -10.19 3.70
N THR A 73 -9.30 -9.60 3.37
CA THR A 73 -10.61 -10.28 3.30
C THR A 73 -10.92 -10.68 1.86
N GLN A 74 -11.94 -11.52 1.65
CA GLN A 74 -12.37 -11.92 0.30
C GLN A 74 -12.73 -10.72 -0.60
N ASN A 75 -13.34 -9.66 -0.06
CA ASN A 75 -13.60 -8.42 -0.79
C ASN A 75 -12.32 -7.63 -1.06
N GLY A 76 -11.38 -7.68 -0.11
CA GLY A 76 -10.06 -7.08 -0.25
C GLY A 76 -9.25 -7.68 -1.37
N VAL A 77 -9.32 -9.00 -1.60
CA VAL A 77 -8.62 -9.66 -2.73
C VAL A 77 -9.03 -9.06 -4.08
N TYR A 78 -10.32 -8.80 -4.27
CA TYR A 78 -10.80 -8.12 -5.47
C TYR A 78 -10.24 -6.70 -5.58
N SER A 79 -10.28 -5.92 -4.50
CA SER A 79 -9.71 -4.57 -4.47
C SER A 79 -8.19 -4.56 -4.69
N MET A 80 -7.46 -5.57 -4.21
CA MET A 80 -6.02 -5.75 -4.45
C MET A 80 -5.73 -6.00 -5.93
N SER A 81 -6.46 -6.94 -6.57
CA SER A 81 -6.34 -7.20 -8.01
C SER A 81 -6.55 -5.91 -8.81
N LEU A 82 -7.64 -5.20 -8.51
CA LEU A 82 -7.97 -3.94 -9.15
C LEU A 82 -6.90 -2.87 -8.94
N ALA A 83 -6.34 -2.75 -7.72
CA ALA A 83 -5.28 -1.80 -7.43
C ALA A 83 -4.03 -2.07 -8.26
N LEU A 84 -3.62 -3.34 -8.37
CA LEU A 84 -2.48 -3.75 -9.19
C LEU A 84 -2.72 -3.44 -10.68
N GLU A 85 -3.91 -3.72 -11.21
CA GLU A 85 -4.29 -3.39 -12.58
C GLU A 85 -4.23 -1.87 -12.86
N LYS A 86 -4.50 -1.03 -11.86
CA LYS A 86 -4.41 0.45 -11.96
C LYS A 86 -3.00 0.99 -11.71
N GLY A 87 -1.99 0.13 -11.50
CA GLY A 87 -0.60 0.51 -11.33
C GLY A 87 -0.23 0.92 -9.90
N PHE A 88 -0.97 0.46 -8.89
CA PHE A 88 -0.50 0.56 -7.51
C PHE A 88 0.64 -0.44 -7.26
N ASN A 89 1.66 -0.03 -6.50
CA ASN A 89 2.74 -0.88 -6.04
C ASN A 89 2.47 -1.36 -4.63
N ILE A 90 2.77 -2.63 -4.33
CA ILE A 90 2.75 -3.14 -2.95
C ILE A 90 3.96 -2.55 -2.22
N VAL A 91 3.71 -1.87 -1.10
CA VAL A 91 4.77 -1.19 -0.31
C VAL A 91 4.87 -1.69 1.13
N GLY A 92 3.92 -2.50 1.58
CA GLY A 92 3.98 -3.05 2.92
C GLY A 92 2.82 -3.96 3.28
N TYR A 93 2.91 -4.50 4.48
CA TYR A 93 1.92 -5.36 5.11
C TYR A 93 1.75 -4.91 6.57
N ASP A 94 0.51 -4.86 7.04
CA ASP A 94 0.15 -4.43 8.38
C ASP A 94 -0.63 -5.53 9.08
N VAL A 95 0.01 -6.17 10.05
CA VAL A 95 -0.55 -7.30 10.81
C VAL A 95 -1.50 -6.75 11.88
N GLY A 96 -2.73 -7.25 11.91
CA GLY A 96 -3.73 -6.82 12.90
C GLY A 96 -4.25 -5.40 12.69
N PHE A 97 -4.16 -4.87 11.46
CA PHE A 97 -4.59 -3.52 11.08
C PHE A 97 -5.97 -3.12 11.62
N ASN A 98 -6.96 -4.02 11.58
CA ASN A 98 -8.31 -3.71 12.05
C ASN A 98 -8.95 -4.85 12.82
N SER A 99 -9.70 -4.51 13.87
CA SER A 99 -10.56 -5.42 14.62
C SER A 99 -12.02 -5.16 14.23
N MET A 100 -12.64 -6.10 13.51
CA MET A 100 -14.09 -6.12 13.32
C MET A 100 -14.68 -7.36 14.00
N LYS A 101 -15.64 -7.16 14.90
CA LYS A 101 -16.34 -8.25 15.63
C LYS A 101 -15.37 -9.23 16.30
N SER A 102 -14.35 -8.71 16.99
CA SER A 102 -13.32 -9.50 17.69
C SER A 102 -12.44 -10.39 16.80
N LYS A 103 -12.47 -10.18 15.47
CA LYS A 103 -11.50 -10.76 14.54
C LYS A 103 -10.55 -9.67 14.06
N LEU A 104 -9.26 -9.95 14.19
CA LEU A 104 -8.19 -9.14 13.60
C LEU A 104 -8.06 -9.48 12.13
N PHE A 105 -7.95 -8.45 11.32
CA PHE A 105 -7.66 -8.54 9.90
C PHE A 105 -6.37 -7.81 9.64
N ASP A 106 -5.50 -8.49 8.89
CA ASP A 106 -4.31 -7.85 8.35
C ASP A 106 -4.70 -6.98 7.16
N SER A 107 -3.78 -6.13 6.72
CA SER A 107 -3.96 -5.35 5.49
C SER A 107 -2.69 -5.30 4.66
N VAL A 108 -2.87 -5.26 3.34
CA VAL A 108 -1.80 -4.94 2.41
C VAL A 108 -1.82 -3.44 2.17
N ILE A 109 -0.65 -2.81 2.22
CA ILE A 109 -0.47 -1.40 1.92
C ILE A 109 0.02 -1.27 0.49
N LEU A 110 -0.76 -0.57 -0.34
CA LEU A 110 -0.41 -0.27 -1.71
C LEU A 110 -0.25 1.24 -1.92
N ALA A 111 0.65 1.63 -2.81
CA ALA A 111 0.92 3.02 -3.14
C ALA A 111 0.77 3.28 -4.63
N TYR A 112 0.03 4.33 -4.97
CA TYR A 112 -0.05 4.88 -6.32
C TYR A 112 0.55 6.27 -6.34
N TYR A 113 1.30 6.56 -7.40
CA TYR A 113 2.02 7.81 -7.59
C TYR A 113 1.46 8.53 -8.81
N PRO A 114 0.48 9.44 -8.64
CA PRO A 114 -0.22 10.06 -9.77
C PRO A 114 0.69 10.79 -10.77
N LYS A 115 1.86 11.26 -10.31
CA LYS A 115 2.86 11.97 -11.12
C LYS A 115 4.12 11.14 -11.40
N GLY A 116 4.08 9.83 -11.16
CA GLY A 116 5.25 8.95 -11.23
C GLY A 116 6.01 8.88 -9.89
N GLY A 117 6.45 7.67 -9.52
CA GLY A 117 7.06 7.37 -8.22
C GLY A 117 8.48 7.90 -8.00
N SER A 118 9.03 8.65 -8.96
CA SER A 118 10.42 9.13 -8.94
C SER A 118 10.58 10.62 -8.66
N ASN A 119 9.52 11.35 -8.28
CA ASN A 119 9.63 12.82 -8.12
C ASN A 119 10.24 13.22 -6.77
N ALA A 120 11.00 12.34 -6.11
CA ALA A 120 11.86 12.73 -5.01
C ALA A 120 12.86 13.84 -5.42
N PHE A 121 13.07 14.06 -6.72
CA PHE A 121 14.05 15.01 -7.24
C PHE A 121 13.55 16.00 -8.31
N GLU A 122 12.27 15.99 -8.70
CA GLU A 122 11.68 17.06 -9.53
C GLU A 122 10.99 18.10 -8.64
N VAL A 123 11.75 18.70 -7.73
CA VAL A 123 11.33 19.94 -7.09
C VAL A 123 11.81 21.06 -8.01
N ASN A 124 10.95 22.03 -8.31
CA ASN A 124 11.41 23.27 -8.94
C ASN A 124 12.30 23.98 -7.92
N PHE A 125 13.60 23.78 -8.00
CA PHE A 125 14.56 24.44 -7.15
C PHE A 125 14.75 25.87 -7.64
N LEU A 126 14.67 26.82 -6.72
CA LEU A 126 15.30 28.12 -6.91
C LEU A 126 16.79 27.89 -7.18
N GLU A 127 17.41 28.71 -8.03
CA GLU A 127 18.84 28.62 -8.38
C GLU A 127 19.73 28.47 -7.14
N GLU A 128 19.35 29.14 -6.06
CA GLU A 128 20.02 29.15 -4.75
C GLU A 128 20.11 27.77 -4.09
N ASN A 129 19.16 26.87 -4.35
CA ASN A 129 19.07 25.55 -3.72
C ASN A 129 19.76 24.44 -4.53
N LYS A 130 20.19 24.72 -5.77
CA LYS A 130 20.89 23.75 -6.63
C LYS A 130 22.16 23.15 -6.00
N PRO A 131 23.03 23.92 -5.29
CA PRO A 131 24.26 23.36 -4.72
C PRO A 131 24.01 22.27 -3.67
N LEU A 132 23.01 22.47 -2.81
CA LEU A 132 22.65 21.51 -1.76
C LEU A 132 22.08 20.23 -2.35
N PHE A 133 21.21 20.36 -3.35
CA PHE A 133 20.63 19.24 -4.09
C PHE A 133 21.70 18.40 -4.77
N ASN A 134 22.64 19.01 -5.48
CA ASN A 134 23.71 18.31 -6.18
C ASN A 134 24.54 17.47 -5.20
N LYS A 135 24.84 18.02 -4.03
CA LYS A 135 25.58 17.33 -2.98
C LYS A 135 24.83 16.12 -2.42
N ILE A 136 23.53 16.27 -2.15
CA ILE A 136 22.68 15.15 -1.69
C ILE A 136 22.59 14.06 -2.76
N ARG A 137 22.46 14.47 -4.03
CA ARG A 137 22.40 13.56 -5.18
C ARG A 137 23.68 12.76 -5.35
N GLU A 138 24.85 13.42 -5.27
CA GLU A 138 26.16 12.76 -5.31
C GLU A 138 26.32 11.75 -4.18
N ILE A 139 25.97 12.12 -2.94
CA ILE A 139 26.04 11.22 -1.78
C ILE A 139 25.14 10.00 -2.02
N PHE A 140 23.94 10.19 -2.54
CA PHE A 140 23.01 9.10 -2.79
C PHE A 140 23.54 8.10 -3.83
N PHE A 141 24.02 8.59 -4.99
CA PHE A 141 24.55 7.71 -6.03
C PHE A 141 25.90 7.08 -5.68
N SER A 142 26.73 7.74 -4.87
CA SER A 142 27.99 7.15 -4.37
C SER A 142 27.80 5.96 -3.42
N ARG A 143 26.60 5.79 -2.85
CA ARG A 143 26.27 4.70 -1.92
C ARG A 143 25.55 3.53 -2.59
N VAL A 144 25.11 3.72 -3.82
CA VAL A 144 24.36 2.71 -4.60
C VAL A 144 25.28 1.96 -5.56
N ASN A 145 26.48 2.49 -5.85
CA ASN A 145 27.59 1.80 -6.53
C ASN A 145 28.61 1.27 -5.52
#